data_AF-A0A382IIP0-F1
#
_entry.id   AF-A0A382IIP0-F1
#
_cell.length_a   1.000
_cell.length_b   1.000
_cell.length_c   1.000
_cell.angle_alpha   90.00
_cell.angle_beta   90.00
_cell.angle_gamma   90.00
#
_symmetry.space_group_name_H-M   'P 1'
#
loop_
_entity.id
_entity.type
_entity.pdbx_description
1 polymer ?
#
loop_
_entity_poly.entity_id
_entity_poly.type
_entity_poly.pdbx_seq_one_letter_code
_entity_poly.pdbx_strand_id
1 'polypeptide(L)'
;MSKKDDLVPEDLGTDREKEIGQHIGYRYDVNLVPDYDRLTPFLKKYLETMEWKDLNWLEDVHMGYEEDRPAVFDRNINGWVTVPEDMDLPDNQQDRDMIARELLVKFQMSQRHPMVILEENYGKF
;
A
#
# COMPACT_ATOMS: atom_id res chain seq x y z
N MET A 1 12.51 -18.11 -38.39
CA MET A 1 11.80 -18.89 -37.35
C MET A 1 12.04 -18.19 -36.02
N SER A 2 10.97 -17.68 -35.40
CA SER A 2 11.00 -16.83 -34.21
C SER A 2 11.39 -17.65 -32.98
N LYS A 3 12.42 -17.23 -32.24
CA LYS A 3 12.66 -17.71 -30.87
C LYS A 3 11.68 -16.99 -29.95
N LYS A 4 10.63 -17.69 -29.53
CA LYS A 4 9.72 -17.32 -28.44
C LYS A 4 9.62 -18.57 -27.58
N ASP A 5 10.56 -18.82 -26.68
CA ASP A 5 10.45 -19.90 -25.68
C ASP A 5 11.61 -19.79 -24.67
N ASP A 6 11.74 -18.67 -23.96
CA ASP A 6 12.74 -18.53 -22.88
C ASP A 6 12.22 -17.74 -21.65
N LEU A 7 10.90 -17.62 -21.46
CA LEU A 7 10.32 -16.82 -20.36
C LEU A 7 9.21 -17.51 -19.56
N VAL A 8 9.11 -18.83 -19.59
CA VAL A 8 8.16 -19.55 -18.72
C VAL A 8 8.96 -20.26 -17.62
N PRO A 9 8.94 -19.76 -16.37
CA PRO A 9 9.48 -20.51 -15.25
C PRO A 9 8.72 -21.83 -15.14
N GLU A 10 9.46 -22.95 -15.12
CA GLU A 10 8.90 -24.25 -14.79
C GLU A 10 8.36 -24.17 -13.34
N ASP A 11 7.03 -24.20 -13.21
CA ASP A 11 6.28 -24.48 -11.97
C ASP A 11 5.79 -23.33 -11.05
N LEU A 12 5.25 -22.22 -11.60
CA LEU A 12 4.43 -21.26 -10.81
C LEU A 12 3.22 -20.70 -11.57
N GLY A 13 2.36 -21.57 -12.12
CA GLY A 13 1.13 -21.15 -12.80
C GLY A 13 -0.11 -21.89 -12.31
N THR A 14 -1.14 -21.16 -11.88
CA THR A 14 -2.46 -21.73 -11.57
C THR A 14 -3.10 -22.38 -12.80
N ASP A 15 -4.01 -23.35 -12.61
CA ASP A 15 -4.75 -23.98 -13.72
C ASP A 15 -5.45 -22.95 -14.62
N ARG A 16 -5.85 -21.82 -14.03
CA ARG A 16 -6.46 -20.70 -14.74
C ARG A 16 -5.50 -19.99 -15.69
N GLU A 17 -4.22 -19.83 -15.30
CA GLU A 17 -3.20 -19.21 -16.16
C GLU A 17 -2.81 -20.11 -17.32
N LYS A 18 -2.81 -21.43 -17.08
CA LYS A 18 -2.63 -22.45 -18.12
C LYS A 18 -3.78 -22.42 -19.13
N GLU A 19 -5.02 -22.22 -18.68
CA GLU A 19 -6.20 -22.12 -19.54
C GLU A 19 -6.19 -20.88 -20.44
N ILE A 20 -5.78 -19.72 -19.91
CA ILE A 20 -5.75 -18.46 -20.66
C ILE A 20 -4.45 -18.27 -21.47
N GLY A 21 -3.44 -19.11 -21.26
CA GLY A 21 -2.14 -19.03 -21.96
C GLY A 21 -1.35 -17.75 -21.65
N GLN A 22 -1.64 -17.10 -20.52
CA GLN A 22 -1.04 -15.84 -20.09
C GLN A 22 -0.72 -15.91 -18.60
N HIS A 23 0.48 -15.46 -18.23
CA HIS A 23 0.84 -15.29 -16.83
C HIS A 23 0.24 -14.00 -16.27
N ILE A 24 -0.43 -14.11 -15.12
CA ILE A 24 -1.07 -13.01 -14.40
C ILE A 24 -0.11 -12.55 -13.30
N GLY A 25 0.94 -11.81 -13.69
CA GLY A 25 2.03 -11.44 -12.77
C GLY A 25 1.59 -10.69 -11.50
N TYR A 26 0.53 -9.88 -11.57
CA TYR A 26 0.01 -9.16 -10.40
C TYR A 26 -0.62 -10.07 -9.34
N ARG A 27 -0.94 -11.33 -9.66
CA ARG A 27 -1.47 -12.29 -8.69
C ARG A 27 -0.40 -12.80 -7.73
N TYR A 28 0.87 -12.69 -8.12
CA TYR A 28 2.03 -13.21 -7.41
C TYR A 28 3.01 -12.12 -6.98
N ASP A 29 2.70 -10.86 -7.25
CA ASP A 29 3.53 -9.77 -6.76
C ASP A 29 3.34 -9.67 -5.25
N VAL A 30 4.28 -10.26 -4.53
CA VAL A 30 4.34 -10.26 -3.08
C VAL A 30 4.33 -8.85 -2.49
N ASN A 31 4.65 -7.80 -3.27
CA ASN A 31 4.55 -6.41 -2.81
C ASN A 31 3.11 -5.88 -2.79
N LEU A 32 2.17 -6.54 -3.47
CA LEU A 32 0.76 -6.14 -3.50
C LEU A 32 -0.04 -6.67 -2.30
N VAL A 33 0.51 -7.63 -1.55
CA VAL A 33 -0.14 -8.18 -0.34
C VAL A 33 0.64 -7.70 0.90
N PRO A 34 -0.04 -7.17 1.92
CA PRO A 34 0.60 -6.84 3.19
C PRO A 34 1.31 -8.04 3.83
N ASP A 35 2.62 -7.94 4.06
CA ASP A 35 3.35 -8.86 4.92
C ASP A 35 3.09 -8.53 6.40
N TYR A 36 2.29 -9.36 7.08
CA TYR A 36 1.88 -9.12 8.47
C TYR A 36 3.01 -9.28 9.49
N ASP A 37 4.11 -9.96 9.13
CA ASP A 37 5.27 -10.06 10.01
C ASP A 37 6.03 -8.72 10.09
N ARG A 38 5.82 -7.85 9.10
CA ARG A 38 6.43 -6.52 8.96
C ARG A 38 5.56 -5.37 9.46
N LEU A 39 4.42 -5.67 10.09
CA LEU A 39 3.58 -4.63 10.66
C LEU A 39 4.38 -3.71 11.59
N THR A 40 4.22 -2.41 11.38
CA THR A 40 4.78 -1.43 12.31
C THR A 40 4.11 -1.55 13.69
N PRO A 41 4.78 -1.11 14.77
CA PRO A 41 4.17 -1.10 16.10
C PRO A 41 2.83 -0.36 16.15
N PHE A 42 2.69 0.70 15.34
CA PHE A 42 1.44 1.44 15.22
C PHE A 42 0.35 0.59 14.56
N LEU A 43 0.62 -0.05 13.43
CA LEU A 43 -0.38 -0.86 12.73
C LEU A 43 -0.81 -2.09 13.53
N LYS A 44 0.10 -2.70 14.30
CA LYS A 44 -0.25 -3.77 15.27
C LYS A 44 -1.28 -3.27 16.28
N LYS A 45 -0.98 -2.14 16.92
CA LYS A 45 -1.90 -1.50 17.89
C LYS A 45 -3.22 -1.09 17.25
N TYR A 46 -3.19 -0.61 16.00
CA TYR A 46 -4.38 -0.23 15.25
C TYR A 46 -5.31 -1.43 15.05
N LEU A 47 -4.80 -2.55 14.56
CA LEU A 47 -5.56 -3.80 14.41
C LEU A 47 -6.18 -4.26 15.74
N GLU A 48 -5.38 -4.26 16.81
CA GLU A 48 -5.84 -4.62 18.16
C GLU A 48 -6.97 -3.71 18.65
N THR A 49 -6.84 -2.39 18.46
CA THR A 49 -7.82 -1.39 18.93
C THR A 49 -9.13 -1.49 18.15
N MET A 50 -9.05 -1.79 16.85
CA MET A 50 -10.23 -1.92 15.99
C MET A 50 -10.89 -3.31 16.07
N GLU A 51 -10.27 -4.26 16.78
CA GLU A 51 -10.64 -5.68 16.79
C GLU A 51 -10.69 -6.30 15.37
N TRP A 52 -9.79 -5.84 14.50
CA TRP A 52 -9.72 -6.28 13.10
C TRP A 52 -8.69 -7.39 12.92
N LYS A 53 -8.94 -8.27 11.94
CA LYS A 53 -8.09 -9.43 11.65
C LYS A 53 -7.04 -9.15 10.57
N ASP A 54 -7.25 -8.14 9.75
CA ASP A 54 -6.46 -7.84 8.57
C ASP A 54 -6.45 -6.34 8.22
N LEU A 55 -5.56 -5.97 7.30
CA LEU A 55 -5.40 -4.63 6.74
C LEU A 55 -5.81 -4.59 5.26
N ASN A 56 -6.77 -5.41 4.82
CA ASN A 56 -7.12 -5.50 3.39
C ASN A 56 -7.56 -4.15 2.81
N TRP A 57 -8.23 -3.29 3.60
CA TRP A 57 -8.62 -1.95 3.13
C TRP A 57 -7.44 -1.00 2.85
N LEU A 58 -6.23 -1.35 3.30
CA LEU A 58 -4.98 -0.64 3.03
C LEU A 58 -4.10 -1.35 1.99
N GLU A 59 -4.55 -2.43 1.36
CA GLU A 59 -3.72 -3.22 0.43
C GLU A 59 -3.18 -2.38 -0.73
N ASP A 60 -4.02 -1.50 -1.26
CA ASP A 60 -3.73 -0.60 -2.38
C ASP A 60 -2.97 0.68 -2.01
N VAL A 61 -2.56 0.81 -0.74
CA VAL A 61 -1.77 1.95 -0.24
C VAL A 61 -0.29 1.56 -0.20
N HIS A 62 0.55 2.36 -0.86
CA HIS A 62 1.98 2.10 -0.98
C HIS A 62 2.81 3.38 -0.96
N MET A 63 4.12 3.23 -0.73
CA MET A 63 5.06 4.33 -0.80
C MET A 63 5.42 4.56 -2.28
N GLY A 64 5.05 5.73 -2.79
CA GLY A 64 5.41 6.20 -4.12
C GLY A 64 6.31 7.44 -4.06
N TYR A 65 6.39 8.13 -5.19
CA TYR A 65 7.13 9.38 -5.33
C TYR A 65 6.30 10.42 -6.08
N GLU A 66 6.20 11.61 -5.52
CA GLU A 66 5.62 12.81 -6.14
C GLU A 66 6.73 13.86 -6.29
N GLU A 67 7.03 14.30 -7.51
CA GLU A 67 8.09 15.28 -7.79
C GLU A 67 9.45 14.94 -7.12
N ASP A 68 9.89 13.68 -7.27
CA ASP A 68 11.11 13.12 -6.67
C ASP A 68 11.12 13.08 -5.13
N ARG A 69 10.01 13.40 -4.47
CA ARG A 69 9.84 13.28 -3.01
C ARG A 69 9.00 12.05 -2.67
N PRO A 70 9.37 11.30 -1.63
CA PRO A 70 8.55 10.18 -1.20
C PRO A 70 7.16 10.66 -0.76
N ALA A 71 6.14 9.93 -1.14
CA ALA A 71 4.76 10.26 -0.82
C ALA A 71 3.94 8.98 -0.68
N VAL A 72 2.98 9.00 0.25
CA VAL A 72 1.99 7.94 0.34
C VAL A 72 1.04 8.07 -0.83
N PHE A 73 0.89 7.00 -1.59
CA PHE A 73 -0.08 6.93 -2.68
C PHE A 73 -1.23 6.00 -2.30
N ASP A 74 -2.44 6.53 -2.37
CA ASP A 74 -3.67 5.77 -2.21
C ASP A 74 -4.32 5.60 -3.58
N ARG A 75 -4.27 4.37 -4.11
CA ARG A 75 -4.83 4.03 -5.42
C ARG A 75 -6.35 4.10 -5.45
N ASN A 76 -7.04 3.87 -4.32
CA ASN A 76 -8.50 3.85 -4.29
C ASN A 76 -9.11 5.20 -4.66
N ILE A 77 -8.47 6.28 -4.21
CA ILE A 77 -8.89 7.66 -4.50
C ILE A 77 -7.99 8.37 -5.51
N ASN A 78 -6.95 7.69 -6.00
CA ASN A 78 -5.90 8.27 -6.85
C ASN A 78 -5.31 9.55 -6.23
N GLY A 79 -4.95 9.47 -4.95
CA GLY A 79 -4.54 10.61 -4.13
C GLY A 79 -3.14 10.43 -3.54
N TRP A 80 -2.50 11.55 -3.26
CA TRP A 80 -1.15 11.62 -2.69
C TRP A 80 -1.15 12.32 -1.35
N VAL A 81 -0.37 11.81 -0.40
CA VAL A 81 -0.07 12.46 0.87
C VAL A 81 1.44 12.53 1.04
N THR A 82 1.98 13.74 1.07
CA THR A 82 3.42 13.98 1.22
C THR A 82 3.92 13.50 2.58
N VAL A 83 5.09 12.87 2.61
CA VAL A 83 5.76 12.49 3.87
C VAL A 83 6.77 13.58 4.29
N PRO A 84 7.19 13.63 5.57
CA PRO A 84 8.24 14.55 6.02
C PRO A 84 9.56 14.35 5.25
N GLU A 85 10.22 15.44 4.88
CA GLU A 85 11.45 15.42 4.07
C GLU A 85 12.64 14.76 4.78
N ASP A 86 12.65 14.77 6.11
CA ASP A 86 13.70 14.23 6.98
C ASP A 86 13.43 12.77 7.41
N MET A 87 12.41 12.12 6.87
CA MET A 87 12.06 10.75 7.23
C MET A 87 12.98 9.75 6.52
N ASP A 88 13.75 8.99 7.30
CA ASP A 88 14.52 7.86 6.78
C ASP A 88 13.58 6.72 6.36
N LEU A 89 13.64 6.35 5.08
CA LEU A 89 12.86 5.24 4.52
C LEU A 89 13.73 3.98 4.39
N PRO A 90 13.22 2.80 4.77
CA PRO A 90 13.94 1.54 4.65
C PRO A 90 14.19 1.19 3.18
N ASP A 91 15.18 0.36 2.87
CA ASP A 91 15.50 0.01 1.47
C ASP A 91 14.57 -1.02 0.83
N ASN A 92 13.76 -1.72 1.62
CA ASN A 92 12.85 -2.74 1.10
C ASN A 92 11.42 -2.21 0.93
N GLN A 93 10.77 -2.63 -0.16
CA GLN A 93 9.47 -2.13 -0.56
C GLN A 93 8.37 -2.41 0.47
N GLN A 94 8.33 -3.63 1.03
CA GLN A 94 7.32 -4.02 2.01
C GLN A 94 7.32 -3.13 3.25
N ASP A 95 8.50 -2.85 3.85
CA ASP A 95 8.58 -1.97 5.01
C ASP A 95 8.19 -0.53 4.65
N ARG A 96 8.55 -0.05 3.45
CA ARG A 96 8.09 1.26 2.96
C ARG A 96 6.58 1.33 2.85
N ASP A 97 5.95 0.29 2.32
CA ASP A 97 4.50 0.24 2.16
C ASP A 97 3.80 0.11 3.52
N MET A 98 4.37 -0.61 4.48
CA MET A 98 3.87 -0.61 5.87
C MET A 98 3.94 0.79 6.50
N ILE A 99 5.02 1.53 6.26
CA ILE A 99 5.14 2.93 6.70
C ILE A 99 4.09 3.80 5.99
N ALA A 100 3.87 3.61 4.68
CA ALA A 100 2.87 4.37 3.93
C ALA A 100 1.46 4.18 4.50
N ARG A 101 1.09 2.92 4.79
CA ARG A 101 -0.16 2.53 5.44
C ARG A 101 -0.33 3.18 6.81
N GLU A 102 0.72 3.14 7.64
CA GLU A 102 0.73 3.83 8.93
C GLU A 102 0.54 5.34 8.79
N LEU A 103 1.25 5.98 7.87
CA LEU A 103 1.18 7.42 7.65
C LEU A 103 -0.20 7.86 7.18
N LEU A 104 -0.85 7.09 6.30
CA LEU A 104 -2.23 7.36 5.88
C LEU A 104 -3.19 7.33 7.07
N VAL A 105 -3.12 6.28 7.89
CA VAL A 105 -4.00 6.14 9.07
C VAL A 105 -3.76 7.30 10.05
N LYS A 106 -2.50 7.64 10.33
CA LYS A 106 -2.14 8.78 11.18
C LYS A 106 -2.65 10.10 10.63
N PHE A 107 -2.57 10.29 9.31
CA PHE A 107 -3.08 11.48 8.63
C PHE A 107 -4.60 11.58 8.77
N GLN A 108 -5.34 10.51 8.48
CA GLN A 108 -6.82 10.46 8.60
C GLN A 108 -7.30 10.70 10.04
N MET A 109 -6.56 10.21 11.04
CA MET A 109 -6.89 10.38 12.46
C MET A 109 -6.36 11.69 13.07
N SER A 110 -5.61 12.50 12.31
CA SER A 110 -4.97 13.71 12.81
C SER A 110 -6.01 14.77 13.18
N GLN A 111 -5.86 15.39 14.34
CA GLN A 111 -6.65 16.56 14.72
C GLN A 111 -6.40 17.78 13.81
N ARG A 112 -5.28 17.76 13.06
CA ARG A 112 -4.95 18.79 12.05
C ARG A 112 -5.46 18.42 10.66
N HIS A 113 -6.29 17.38 10.54
CA HIS A 113 -6.82 16.96 9.24
C HIS A 113 -7.71 18.07 8.66
N PRO A 114 -7.62 18.38 7.35
CA PRO A 114 -8.38 19.48 6.74
C PRO A 114 -9.89 19.41 6.98
N MET A 115 -10.45 18.20 7.08
CA MET A 115 -11.88 18.02 7.35
C MET A 115 -12.28 18.47 8.77
N VAL A 116 -11.41 18.29 9.78
CA VAL A 116 -11.69 18.81 11.14
C VAL A 116 -11.74 20.34 11.10
N ILE A 117 -10.79 20.96 10.40
CA ILE A 117 -10.75 22.43 10.23
C ILE A 117 -12.01 22.93 9.49
N LEU A 118 -12.44 22.22 8.45
CA LEU A 118 -13.66 22.57 7.71
C LEU A 118 -14.92 22.42 8.57
N GLU A 119 -14.95 21.44 9.47
CA GLU A 119 -16.07 21.20 10.39
C GLU A 119 -16.18 22.36 11.37
N GLU A 120 -15.06 22.70 12.03
CA GLU A 120 -14.99 23.77 13.02
C GLU A 120 -15.37 25.14 12.43
N ASN A 121 -14.93 25.43 11.21
CA ASN A 121 -15.14 26.75 10.60
C ASN A 121 -16.49 26.90 9.90
N TYR A 122 -17.07 25.82 9.37
CA TYR A 122 -18.23 25.91 8.49
C TYR A 122 -19.43 25.06 8.92
N GLY A 123 -19.28 24.18 9.93
CA GLY A 123 -20.34 23.29 10.40
C GLY A 123 -20.89 22.36 9.32
N LYS A 124 -20.13 22.14 8.24
CA LYS A 124 -20.54 21.30 7.11
C LYS A 124 -19.88 19.95 7.25
N PHE A 125 -20.52 18.95 7.85
CA PHE A 125 -20.36 17.51 7.56
C PHE A 125 -21.59 16.73 8.03
#